data_AF-A0A967I3P2-F1
#
_entry.id   AF-A0A967I3P2-F1
#
_cell.length_a   1.000
_cell.length_b   1.000
_cell.length_c   1.000
_cell.angle_alpha   90.00
_cell.angle_beta   90.00
_cell.angle_gamma   90.00
#
_symmetry.space_group_name_H-M   'P 1'
#
loop_
_entity.id
_entity.type
_entity.pdbx_description
1 polymer ?
#
loop_
_entity_poly.entity_id
_entity_poly.type
_entity_poly.pdbx_seq_one_letter_code
_entity_poly.pdbx_strand_id
1 'polypeptide(L)'
;MRLSLIGMSGSGKSHWSIQLAEIGFHRFCCDEMIARNLSAELTRADGTVMDLGEWMGFPYEPNYKEREARYLNHEIRVLDEILGYVEDSARDPGENIVVDTTGSAIYTGETVLERLCLHTTVVHFSTPPEVQERMLDVY
;
A
#
# COMPACT_ATOMS: atom_id res chain seq x y z
N MET A 1 -7.60 -2.10 -18.34
CA MET A 1 -6.21 -1.63 -18.08
C MET A 1 -5.88 -1.89 -16.62
N ARG A 2 -4.65 -2.29 -16.27
CA ARG A 2 -4.29 -2.65 -14.89
C ARG A 2 -3.02 -1.93 -14.49
N LEU A 3 -3.07 -1.14 -13.43
CA LEU A 3 -1.96 -0.31 -12.97
C LEU A 3 -1.57 -0.68 -11.53
N SER A 4 -0.28 -0.68 -11.23
CA SER A 4 0.22 -0.68 -9.85
C SER A 4 1.06 0.56 -9.61
N LEU A 5 0.69 1.37 -8.62
CA LEU A 5 1.40 2.60 -8.29
C LEU A 5 2.42 2.28 -7.20
N ILE A 6 3.72 2.49 -7.46
CA ILE A 6 4.81 2.23 -6.51
C ILE A 6 5.59 3.51 -6.26
N GLY A 7 6.10 3.70 -5.04
CA GLY A 7 6.89 4.86 -4.64
C GLY A 7 6.79 5.10 -3.13
N MET A 8 7.60 6.00 -2.59
CA MET A 8 7.64 6.26 -1.14
C MET A 8 6.29 6.76 -0.59
N SER A 9 6.09 6.62 0.72
CA SER A 9 4.95 7.26 1.38
C SER A 9 4.94 8.77 1.11
N GLY A 10 3.76 9.34 0.90
CA GLY A 10 3.62 10.77 0.54
C GLY A 10 3.94 11.13 -0.92
N SER A 11 4.38 10.20 -1.77
CA SER A 11 4.73 10.50 -3.18
C SER A 11 3.55 10.81 -4.10
N GLY A 12 2.32 10.79 -3.60
CA GLY A 12 1.11 11.11 -4.36
C GLY A 12 0.39 9.92 -5.01
N LYS A 13 0.80 8.67 -4.71
CA LYS A 13 0.12 7.46 -5.20
C LYS A 13 -1.38 7.47 -4.93
N SER A 14 -1.77 7.72 -3.67
CA SER A 14 -3.18 7.72 -3.27
C SER A 14 -3.99 8.84 -3.91
N HIS A 15 -3.38 10.00 -4.15
CA HIS A 15 -4.04 11.08 -4.89
C HIS A 15 -4.42 10.61 -6.31
N TRP A 16 -3.47 10.02 -7.03
CA TRP A 16 -3.72 9.55 -8.39
C TRP A 16 -4.62 8.31 -8.47
N SER A 17 -4.54 7.39 -7.50
CA SER A 17 -5.44 6.23 -7.46
C SER A 17 -6.89 6.65 -7.22
N ILE A 18 -7.13 7.68 -6.39
CA ILE A 18 -8.46 8.29 -6.20
C ILE A 18 -8.96 8.93 -7.50
N GLN A 19 -8.14 9.74 -8.16
CA GLN A 19 -8.51 10.37 -9.44
C GLN A 19 -8.82 9.33 -10.54
N LEU A 20 -8.08 8.21 -10.57
CA LEU A 20 -8.38 7.09 -11.46
C LEU A 20 -9.72 6.42 -11.12
N ALA A 21 -10.04 6.29 -9.83
CA ALA A 21 -11.32 5.74 -9.39
C ALA A 21 -12.51 6.60 -9.85
N GLU A 22 -12.37 7.93 -9.80
CA GLU A 22 -13.40 8.88 -10.27
C GLU A 22 -13.73 8.72 -11.76
N ILE A 23 -12.78 8.24 -12.57
CA ILE A 23 -12.98 7.96 -14.01
C ILE A 23 -13.32 6.49 -14.30
N GLY A 24 -13.65 5.69 -13.27
CA GLY A 24 -14.16 4.33 -13.41
C GLY A 24 -13.14 3.21 -13.21
N PHE A 25 -11.98 3.48 -12.63
CA PHE A 25 -11.09 2.40 -12.18
C PHE A 25 -11.62 1.77 -10.89
N HIS A 26 -11.58 0.45 -10.83
CA HIS A 26 -11.66 -0.27 -9.56
C HIS A 26 -10.35 -0.06 -8.78
N ARG A 27 -10.44 0.62 -7.64
CA ARG A 27 -9.28 0.97 -6.80
C ARG A 27 -9.14 0.01 -5.64
N PHE A 28 -7.98 -0.63 -5.55
CA PHE A 28 -7.50 -1.30 -4.34
C PHE A 28 -6.55 -0.37 -3.60
N CYS A 29 -6.78 -0.17 -2.30
CA CYS A 29 -5.89 0.58 -1.42
C CYS A 29 -5.29 -0.34 -0.37
N CYS A 30 -3.98 -0.57 -0.46
CA CYS A 30 -3.30 -1.49 0.43
C CYS A 30 -3.37 -1.00 1.89
N ASP A 31 -3.15 0.29 2.16
CA ASP A 31 -3.21 0.85 3.50
C ASP A 31 -4.58 0.65 4.16
N GLU A 32 -5.68 0.89 3.42
CA GLU A 32 -7.04 0.66 3.93
C GLU A 32 -7.31 -0.82 4.23
N MET A 33 -6.84 -1.73 3.37
CA MET A 33 -7.02 -3.17 3.56
C MET A 33 -6.18 -3.70 4.73
N ILE A 34 -4.94 -3.23 4.88
CA ILE A 34 -4.08 -3.56 6.02
C ILE A 34 -4.72 -3.05 7.32
N ALA A 35 -5.19 -1.80 7.35
CA ALA A 35 -5.85 -1.23 8.52
C ALA A 35 -7.12 -2.01 8.91
N ARG A 36 -7.92 -2.47 7.93
CA ARG A 36 -9.06 -3.36 8.19
C ARG A 36 -8.63 -4.69 8.82
N ASN A 37 -7.56 -5.30 8.30
CA ASN A 37 -7.02 -6.57 8.82
C ASN A 37 -6.42 -6.42 10.23
N LEU A 38 -5.87 -5.26 10.56
CA LEU A 38 -5.31 -4.93 11.87
C LEU A 38 -6.30 -4.25 12.83
N SER A 39 -7.57 -4.09 12.44
CA SER A 39 -8.55 -3.28 13.19
C SER A 39 -8.68 -3.62 14.67
N ALA A 40 -8.55 -4.90 15.05
CA ALA A 40 -8.58 -5.35 16.44
C ALA A 40 -7.39 -4.83 17.28
N GLU A 41 -6.30 -4.47 16.64
CA GLU A 41 -5.06 -3.99 17.26
C GLU A 41 -4.93 -2.46 17.20
N LEU A 42 -5.67 -1.83 16.30
CA LEU A 42 -5.73 -0.39 16.13
C LEU A 42 -6.64 0.27 17.18
N THR A 43 -6.58 -0.19 18.43
CA THR A 43 -7.34 0.35 19.55
C THR A 43 -6.39 0.74 20.69
N ARG A 44 -6.42 2.00 21.10
CA ARG A 44 -5.65 2.51 22.24
C ARG A 44 -6.18 1.93 23.56
N ALA A 45 -5.39 2.08 24.62
CA ALA A 45 -5.77 1.63 25.95
C ALA A 45 -7.07 2.27 26.48
N ASP A 46 -7.44 3.45 25.98
CA ASP A 46 -8.67 4.16 26.32
C ASP A 46 -9.87 3.76 25.44
N GLY A 47 -9.69 2.80 24.52
CA GLY A 47 -10.73 2.32 23.61
C GLY A 47 -10.90 3.14 22.34
N THR A 48 -10.10 4.18 22.12
CA THR A 48 -10.14 4.98 20.88
C THR A 48 -9.38 4.31 19.74
N VAL A 49 -9.80 4.55 18.50
CA VAL A 49 -9.12 4.01 17.30
C VAL A 49 -7.81 4.76 17.07
N MET A 50 -6.69 4.04 16.95
CA MET A 50 -5.41 4.60 16.53
C MET A 50 -5.21 4.44 15.03
N ASP A 51 -4.45 5.35 14.42
CA ASP A 51 -4.07 5.17 13.02
C ASP A 51 -2.95 4.12 12.88
N LEU A 52 -2.76 3.63 11.66
CA LEU A 52 -1.79 2.57 11.37
C LEU A 52 -0.34 3.02 11.59
N GLY A 53 -0.03 4.30 11.38
CA GLY A 53 1.30 4.87 11.57
C GLY A 53 1.66 5.00 13.05
N GLU A 54 0.72 5.47 13.87
CA GLU A 54 0.81 5.49 15.32
C GLU A 54 0.96 4.09 15.89
N TRP A 55 0.17 3.12 15.39
CA TRP A 55 0.34 1.72 15.78
C TRP A 55 1.72 1.19 15.43
N MET A 56 2.26 1.51 14.25
CA MET A 56 3.61 1.10 13.84
C MET A 56 4.68 1.69 14.76
N GLY A 57 4.57 2.99 15.06
CA GLY A 57 5.54 3.74 15.83
C GLY A 57 6.85 4.00 15.07
N PHE A 58 7.85 4.51 15.78
CA PHE A 58 9.16 4.84 15.20
C PHE A 58 10.18 3.71 15.33
N PRO A 59 11.19 3.62 14.44
CA PRO A 59 12.22 2.56 14.46
C PRO A 59 13.00 2.39 15.77
N TYR A 60 13.06 3.45 16.59
CA TYR A 60 13.76 3.44 17.88
C TYR A 60 12.85 3.05 19.06
N GLU A 61 11.55 2.86 18.84
CA GLU A 61 10.62 2.50 19.89
C GLU A 61 10.66 1.00 20.25
N PRO A 62 10.36 0.65 21.51
CA PRO A 62 10.16 -0.74 21.90
C PRO A 62 9.09 -1.41 21.04
N ASN A 63 9.40 -2.63 20.59
CA ASN A 63 8.54 -3.49 19.77
C ASN A 63 8.33 -3.03 18.31
N TYR A 64 9.00 -1.99 17.82
CA TYR A 64 8.91 -1.58 16.41
C TYR A 64 9.17 -2.76 15.45
N LYS A 65 10.26 -3.51 15.66
CA LYS A 65 10.61 -4.65 14.80
C LYS A 65 9.53 -5.73 14.72
N GLU A 66 8.82 -5.96 15.82
CA GLU A 66 7.71 -6.92 15.85
C GLU A 66 6.53 -6.38 15.05
N ARG A 67 6.16 -5.10 15.26
CA ARG A 67 5.07 -4.44 14.53
C ARG A 67 5.36 -4.34 13.04
N GLU A 68 6.59 -4.00 12.66
CA GLU A 68 7.08 -3.96 11.27
C GLU A 68 6.94 -5.33 10.59
N ALA A 69 7.42 -6.40 11.24
CA ALA A 69 7.30 -7.75 10.70
C ALA A 69 5.83 -8.18 10.53
N ARG A 70 4.95 -7.80 11.47
CA ARG A 70 3.51 -8.08 11.39
C ARG A 70 2.86 -7.30 10.26
N TYR A 71 3.13 -6.01 10.17
CA TYR A 71 2.66 -5.17 9.08
C TYR A 71 3.08 -5.72 7.72
N LEU A 72 4.35 -6.10 7.56
CA LEU A 72 4.85 -6.63 6.28
C LEU A 72 4.15 -7.94 5.91
N ASN A 73 3.86 -8.82 6.89
CA ASN A 73 3.06 -10.01 6.66
C ASN A 73 1.62 -9.69 6.23
N HIS A 74 1.01 -8.64 6.78
CA HIS A 74 -0.30 -8.18 6.33
C HIS A 74 -0.24 -7.58 4.92
N GLU A 75 0.78 -6.79 4.62
CA GLU A 75 0.99 -6.21 3.30
C GLU A 75 1.13 -7.29 2.22
N ILE A 76 1.96 -8.32 2.47
CA ILE A 76 2.10 -9.47 1.56
C ILE A 76 0.76 -10.14 1.30
N ARG A 77 -0.01 -10.45 2.36
CA ARG A 77 -1.32 -11.11 2.22
C ARG A 77 -2.32 -10.25 1.44
N VAL A 78 -2.35 -8.95 1.70
CA VAL A 78 -3.23 -8.01 0.99
C VAL A 78 -2.86 -7.93 -0.48
N LEU A 79 -1.58 -7.84 -0.81
CA LEU A 79 -1.14 -7.85 -2.20
C LEU A 79 -1.43 -9.18 -2.89
N ASP A 80 -1.25 -10.31 -2.19
CA ASP A 80 -1.59 -11.63 -2.72
C ASP A 80 -3.09 -11.75 -3.04
N GLU A 81 -3.95 -11.24 -2.17
CA GLU A 81 -5.41 -11.18 -2.39
C GLU A 81 -5.77 -10.30 -3.60
N ILE A 82 -5.21 -9.09 -3.67
CA ILE A 82 -5.43 -8.17 -4.80
C ILE A 82 -4.94 -8.80 -6.10
N LEU A 83 -3.75 -9.40 -6.10
CA LEU A 83 -3.20 -10.04 -7.29
C LEU A 83 -4.02 -11.25 -7.73
N GLY A 84 -4.57 -12.02 -6.79
CA GLY A 84 -5.54 -13.07 -7.09
C GLY A 84 -6.77 -12.53 -7.84
N TYR A 85 -7.33 -11.42 -7.37
CA TYR A 85 -8.43 -10.73 -8.07
C TYR A 85 -7.99 -10.23 -9.46
N VAL A 86 -6.83 -9.58 -9.55
CA VAL A 86 -6.31 -9.04 -10.82
C VAL A 86 -6.09 -10.14 -11.85
N GLU A 87 -5.57 -11.30 -11.43
CA GLU A 87 -5.37 -12.48 -12.26
C GLU A 87 -6.70 -13.07 -12.75
N ASP A 88 -7.70 -13.22 -11.87
CA ASP A 88 -9.02 -13.73 -12.23
C ASP A 88 -9.78 -12.75 -13.14
N SER A 89 -9.68 -11.44 -12.86
CA SER A 89 -10.25 -10.36 -13.68
C SER A 89 -9.70 -10.33 -15.09
N ALA A 90 -8.56 -10.99 -15.38
CA ALA A 90 -8.01 -11.06 -16.73
C ALA A 90 -9.00 -11.67 -17.74
N ARG A 91 -10.01 -12.39 -17.25
CA ARG A 91 -11.11 -12.96 -18.05
C ARG A 91 -12.19 -11.95 -18.43
N ASP A 92 -12.25 -10.80 -17.74
CA ASP A 92 -13.08 -9.65 -18.09
C ASP A 92 -12.19 -8.47 -18.56
N PRO A 93 -11.99 -8.30 -19.88
CA PRO A 93 -11.15 -7.23 -20.41
C PRO A 93 -11.74 -5.83 -20.24
N GLY A 94 -12.99 -5.69 -19.79
CA GLY A 94 -13.66 -4.40 -19.62
C GLY A 94 -13.28 -3.65 -18.35
N GLU A 95 -12.75 -4.35 -17.34
CA GLU A 95 -12.43 -3.72 -16.05
C GLU A 95 -11.07 -3.00 -16.08
N ASN A 96 -11.08 -1.78 -15.56
CA ASN A 96 -9.89 -0.99 -15.29
C ASN A 96 -9.55 -1.09 -13.81
N ILE A 97 -8.32 -1.46 -13.46
CA ILE A 97 -7.91 -1.68 -12.07
C ILE A 97 -6.70 -0.79 -11.76
N VAL A 98 -6.71 -0.17 -10.58
CA VAL A 98 -5.55 0.50 -10.00
C VAL A 98 -5.26 -0.07 -8.61
N VAL A 99 -4.02 -0.52 -8.42
CA VAL A 99 -3.49 -0.97 -7.14
C VAL A 99 -2.65 0.16 -6.56
N ASP A 100 -3.16 0.79 -5.51
CA ASP A 100 -2.45 1.78 -4.69
C ASP A 100 -1.65 1.03 -3.63
N THR A 101 -0.36 0.79 -3.91
CA THR A 101 0.53 0.06 -3.00
C THR A 101 0.98 0.95 -1.86
N THR A 102 1.49 0.34 -0.79
CA THR A 102 2.12 1.11 0.28
C THR A 102 3.52 1.60 -0.15
N GLY A 103 4.17 2.41 0.70
CA GLY A 103 5.56 2.82 0.51
C GLY A 103 6.60 1.69 0.69
N SER A 104 6.21 0.58 1.32
CA SER A 104 7.07 -0.57 1.63
C SER A 104 6.84 -1.76 0.70
N ALA A 105 6.03 -1.63 -0.35
CA ALA A 105 5.71 -2.74 -1.25
C ALA A 105 6.94 -3.41 -1.88
N ILE A 106 8.06 -2.71 -2.02
CA ILE A 106 9.33 -3.29 -2.49
C ILE A 106 9.94 -4.34 -1.54
N TYR A 107 9.47 -4.42 -0.30
CA TYR A 107 9.96 -5.34 0.72
C TYR A 107 9.10 -6.61 0.85
N THR A 108 8.06 -6.77 0.03
CA THR A 108 7.11 -7.90 0.10
C THR A 108 7.66 -9.21 -0.48
N GLY A 109 8.88 -9.17 -1.01
CA GLY A 109 9.57 -10.33 -1.59
C GLY A 109 9.36 -10.49 -3.10
N GLU A 110 10.27 -11.23 -3.73
CA GLU A 110 10.36 -11.36 -5.19
C GLU A 110 9.08 -11.89 -5.83
N THR A 111 8.44 -12.91 -5.23
CA THR A 111 7.23 -13.52 -5.80
C THR A 111 6.08 -12.52 -5.97
N VAL A 112 5.84 -11.66 -4.97
CA VAL A 112 4.78 -10.63 -5.06
C VAL A 112 5.14 -9.58 -6.11
N LEU A 113 6.41 -9.15 -6.14
CA LEU A 113 6.89 -8.15 -7.10
C LEU A 113 6.84 -8.66 -8.55
N GLU A 114 7.21 -9.91 -8.79
CA GLU A 114 7.11 -10.56 -10.10
C GLU A 114 5.67 -10.60 -10.58
N ARG A 115 4.73 -10.97 -9.70
CA ARG A 115 3.29 -10.96 -10.02
C ARG A 115 2.77 -9.57 -10.34
N LEU A 116 3.17 -8.54 -9.58
CA LEU A 116 2.83 -7.14 -9.89
C LEU A 116 3.32 -6.75 -11.29
N CYS A 117 4.57 -7.05 -11.61
CA CYS A 117 5.16 -6.78 -12.93
C CYS A 117 4.51 -7.56 -14.07
N LEU A 118 4.09 -8.81 -13.82
CA LEU A 118 3.48 -9.68 -14.82
C LEU A 118 2.04 -9.28 -15.13
N HIS A 119 1.26 -8.88 -14.12
CA HIS A 119 -0.18 -8.69 -14.25
C HIS A 119 -0.61 -7.22 -14.35
N THR A 120 0.29 -6.28 -14.12
CA THR A 120 -0.02 -4.84 -14.16
C THR A 120 1.08 -4.03 -14.85
N THR A 121 0.72 -2.86 -15.36
CA THR A 121 1.70 -1.83 -15.71
C THR A 121 2.12 -1.10 -14.44
N VAL A 122 3.41 -1.20 -14.10
CA VAL A 122 3.96 -0.54 -12.92
C VAL A 122 4.24 0.93 -13.22
N VAL A 123 3.65 1.81 -12.42
CA VAL A 123 3.83 3.27 -12.48
C VAL A 123 4.63 3.71 -11.26
N HIS A 124 5.87 4.13 -11.48
CA HIS A 124 6.76 4.56 -10.41
C HIS A 124 6.66 6.07 -10.16
N PHE A 125 6.31 6.43 -8.93
CA PHE A 125 6.30 7.79 -8.41
C PHE A 125 7.67 8.15 -7.86
N SER A 126 8.54 8.62 -8.76
CA SER A 126 9.86 9.12 -8.42
C SER A 126 9.77 10.24 -7.37
N THR A 127 10.62 10.15 -6.35
CA THR A 127 10.75 11.17 -5.31
C THR A 127 12.18 11.69 -5.34
N PRO A 128 12.49 12.71 -6.16
CA PRO A 128 13.85 13.25 -6.27
C PRO A 128 14.30 13.92 -4.96
N PRO A 129 15.61 14.13 -4.74
CA PRO A 129 16.14 14.61 -3.47
C PRO A 129 15.48 15.90 -2.94
N GLU A 130 15.19 16.84 -3.82
CA GLU A 130 14.50 18.10 -3.50
C GLU A 130 13.07 17.89 -2.95
N VAL A 131 12.39 16.82 -3.37
CA VAL A 131 11.07 16.44 -2.84
C VAL A 131 11.24 15.69 -1.52
N GLN A 132 12.27 14.85 -1.38
CA GLN A 132 12.56 14.13 -0.13
C GLN A 132 12.84 15.10 1.01
N GLU A 133 13.64 16.14 0.77
CA GLU A 133 13.95 17.18 1.76
C GLU A 133 12.66 17.84 2.28
N ARG A 134 11.78 18.26 1.35
CA ARG A 134 10.48 18.84 1.71
C ARG A 134 9.54 17.88 2.44
N MET A 135 9.68 16.57 2.23
CA MET A 135 8.90 15.55 2.95
C MET A 135 9.40 15.35 4.38
N LEU A 136 10.71 15.51 4.61
CA LEU A 136 11.32 15.40 5.94
C LEU A 136 11.01 16.62 6.81
N ASP A 137 10.86 17.82 6.22
CA ASP A 137 10.50 19.05 6.94
C ASP A 137 9.16 18.99 7.70
N VAL A 138 8.34 17.97 7.44
CA VAL A 138 7.01 17.77 8.04
C VAL A 138 7.06 16.90 9.31
N TYR A 139 8.23 16.34 9.65
CA TYR A 139 8.47 15.49 10.83
C TYR A 139 9.44 16.16 11.83
#